data_AF-A0A170WQV3-F1
#
_entry.id   AF-A0A170WQV3-F1
#
_cell.length_a   1.000
_cell.length_b   1.000
_cell.length_c   1.000
_cell.angle_alpha   90.00
_cell.angle_beta   90.00
_cell.angle_gamma   90.00
#
_symmetry.space_group_name_H-M   'P 1'
#
loop_
_entity.id
_entity.type
_entity.pdbx_description
1 polymer ?
#
loop_
_entity_poly.entity_id
_entity_poly.type
_entity_poly.pdbx_seq_one_letter_code
_entity_poly.pdbx_strand_id
1 'polypeptide(L)'
;MFHTSSNIQSFDNSSPASPCLVSFEYGSLGKNEASNLRCNMYVDRKTSNKQTLVVSKGNQCYKGKLNSNALCHTLLLIRNKKTNKARVFSAFSCMLQNALKERNQQKSVHSDTDTGDYINNLNLVFGSRKAQRYSELSMRMK
;
A
#
# COMPACT_ATOMS: atom_id res chain seq x y z
N MET A 1 6.88 -23.08 -37.21
CA MET A 1 6.81 -22.32 -35.94
C MET A 1 6.26 -23.27 -34.88
N PHE A 2 7.11 -23.86 -34.03
CA PHE A 2 6.67 -24.91 -33.10
C PHE A 2 6.07 -24.29 -31.83
N HIS A 3 4.74 -24.35 -31.70
CA HIS A 3 4.06 -24.07 -30.43
C HIS A 3 4.36 -25.21 -29.45
N THR A 4 5.31 -25.00 -28.55
CA THR A 4 5.54 -25.92 -27.43
C THR A 4 4.58 -25.55 -26.30
N SER A 5 3.42 -26.19 -26.25
CA SER A 5 2.49 -26.09 -25.12
C SER A 5 3.19 -26.59 -23.85
N SER A 6 3.27 -25.76 -22.83
CA SER A 6 3.85 -26.14 -21.54
C SER A 6 2.83 -26.94 -20.73
N ASN A 7 3.22 -28.11 -20.24
CA ASN A 7 2.34 -28.93 -19.41
C ASN A 7 2.34 -28.40 -17.97
N ILE A 8 1.16 -27.97 -17.49
CA ILE A 8 0.97 -27.50 -16.11
C ILE A 8 0.85 -28.72 -15.22
N GLN A 9 1.79 -28.87 -14.30
CA GLN A 9 1.86 -30.04 -13.44
C GLN A 9 1.03 -29.91 -12.16
N SER A 10 0.90 -28.69 -11.65
CA SER A 10 0.25 -28.43 -10.36
C SER A 10 -0.24 -27.00 -10.27
N PHE A 11 -1.37 -26.84 -9.60
CA PHE A 11 -1.93 -25.57 -9.16
C PHE A 11 -2.03 -25.60 -7.64
N ASP A 12 -1.37 -24.65 -6.97
CA ASP A 12 -1.38 -24.56 -5.51
C ASP A 12 -2.35 -23.46 -5.06
N ASN A 13 -3.33 -23.84 -4.24
CA ASN A 13 -4.35 -22.95 -3.70
C ASN A 13 -3.75 -22.00 -2.65
N SER A 14 -4.42 -20.87 -2.38
CA SER A 14 -3.91 -19.82 -1.49
C SER A 14 -3.66 -20.36 -0.07
N SER A 15 -2.39 -20.54 0.28
CA SER A 15 -1.88 -20.90 1.59
C SER A 15 -1.35 -19.63 2.28
N PRO A 16 -1.27 -19.56 3.62
CA PRO A 16 -0.57 -18.48 4.31
C PRO A 16 0.92 -18.34 3.89
N ALA A 17 1.48 -19.35 3.23
CA ALA A 17 2.82 -19.32 2.64
C ALA A 17 2.84 -18.96 1.13
N SER A 18 1.71 -18.54 0.56
CA SER A 18 1.65 -18.15 -0.85
C SER A 18 2.53 -16.92 -1.13
N PRO A 19 3.16 -16.87 -2.31
CA PRO A 19 4.01 -15.75 -2.69
C PRO A 19 3.21 -14.44 -2.72
N CYS A 20 3.88 -13.33 -2.40
CA CYS A 20 3.31 -12.00 -2.50
C CYS A 20 4.12 -11.17 -3.51
N LEU A 21 3.43 -10.62 -4.50
CA LEU A 21 3.95 -9.61 -5.41
C LEU A 21 3.82 -8.24 -4.77
N VAL A 22 4.92 -7.51 -4.81
CA VAL A 22 5.09 -6.26 -4.09
C VAL A 22 5.38 -5.15 -5.07
N SER A 23 4.60 -4.08 -5.01
CA SER A 23 4.83 -2.84 -5.78
C SER A 23 5.06 -1.68 -4.83
N PHE A 24 6.09 -0.87 -5.05
CA PHE A 24 6.35 0.33 -4.24
C PHE A 24 5.67 1.53 -4.88
N GLU A 25 5.03 2.38 -4.07
CA GLU A 25 4.27 3.55 -4.57
C GLU A 25 5.16 4.54 -5.37
N TYR A 26 6.46 4.61 -5.06
CA TYR A 26 7.40 5.50 -5.73
C TYR A 26 8.69 4.75 -6.11
N GLY A 27 8.70 4.21 -7.33
CA GLY A 27 9.89 3.62 -7.94
C GLY A 27 10.04 2.12 -7.76
N SER A 28 11.17 1.61 -8.25
CA SER A 28 11.56 0.21 -8.17
C SER A 28 12.83 0.07 -7.34
N LEU A 29 12.99 -1.07 -6.67
CA LEU A 29 14.24 -1.41 -6.00
C LEU A 29 15.39 -1.52 -7.01
N GLY A 30 16.52 -0.92 -6.68
CA GLY A 30 17.77 -1.17 -7.40
C GLY A 30 18.24 -2.61 -7.23
N LYS A 31 18.98 -3.15 -8.20
CA LYS A 31 19.47 -4.55 -8.18
C LYS A 31 20.25 -4.92 -6.91
N ASN A 32 21.03 -3.98 -6.36
CA ASN A 32 21.84 -4.17 -5.16
C ASN A 32 21.08 -3.86 -3.85
N GLU A 33 19.86 -3.33 -3.95
CA GLU A 33 19.07 -2.94 -2.79
C GLU A 33 18.22 -4.10 -2.28
N ALA A 34 17.82 -5.01 -3.18
CA ALA A 34 16.97 -6.14 -2.87
C ALA A 34 17.59 -7.10 -1.84
N SER A 35 18.92 -7.27 -1.85
CA SER A 35 19.62 -8.16 -0.91
C SER A 35 19.62 -7.65 0.53
N ASN A 36 19.44 -6.34 0.74
CA ASN A 36 19.45 -5.70 2.05
C ASN A 36 18.05 -5.45 2.61
N LEU A 37 17.01 -5.98 1.95
CA LEU A 37 15.64 -5.85 2.41
C LEU A 37 15.34 -6.83 3.53
N ARG A 38 14.66 -6.34 4.56
CA ARG A 38 14.02 -7.18 5.56
C ARG A 38 12.52 -7.11 5.38
N CYS A 39 11.89 -8.26 5.16
CA CYS A 39 10.46 -8.38 4.95
C CYS A 39 9.84 -9.11 6.13
N ASN A 40 8.79 -8.55 6.72
CA ASN A 40 8.02 -9.15 7.81
C ASN A 40 6.54 -9.05 7.49
N MET A 41 5.80 -10.12 7.77
CA MET A 41 4.34 -10.15 7.63
C MET A 41 3.70 -10.22 9.01
N TYR A 42 2.82 -9.27 9.31
CA TYR A 42 2.10 -9.18 10.56
C TYR A 42 0.63 -9.50 10.34
N VAL A 43 0.04 -10.25 11.26
CA VAL A 43 -1.40 -10.57 11.26
C VAL A 43 -2.03 -9.87 12.44
N ASP A 44 -3.08 -9.08 12.19
CA ASP A 44 -3.86 -8.47 13.26
C ASP A 44 -4.63 -9.55 14.04
N ARG A 45 -4.35 -9.69 15.33
CA ARG A 45 -5.03 -10.67 16.20
C ARG A 45 -6.52 -10.36 16.40
N LYS A 46 -6.93 -9.09 16.28
CA LYS A 46 -8.33 -8.68 16.42
C LYS A 46 -9.15 -8.99 15.17
N THR A 47 -8.51 -8.89 14.00
CA THR A 47 -9.11 -9.21 12.71
C THR A 47 -8.19 -10.19 11.99
N SER A 48 -8.36 -11.50 12.20
CA SER A 48 -7.44 -12.54 11.68
C SER A 48 -7.19 -12.48 10.17
N ASN A 49 -8.08 -11.82 9.42
CA ASN A 49 -8.01 -11.68 7.97
C ASN A 49 -7.22 -10.44 7.51
N LYS A 50 -6.72 -9.59 8.42
CA LYS A 50 -5.93 -8.41 8.07
C LYS A 50 -4.45 -8.72 8.23
N GLN A 51 -3.80 -8.97 7.11
CA GLN A 51 -2.36 -9.14 7.02
C GLN A 51 -1.71 -7.84 6.52
N THR A 52 -0.62 -7.44 7.14
CA THR A 52 0.17 -6.28 6.76
C THR A 52 1.60 -6.72 6.46
N LEU A 53 2.05 -6.44 5.25
CA LEU A 53 3.45 -6.62 4.86
C LEU A 53 4.23 -5.36 5.22
N VAL A 54 5.36 -5.55 5.89
CA VAL A 54 6.30 -4.49 6.25
C VAL A 54 7.65 -4.82 5.66
N VAL A 55 8.22 -3.87 4.94
CA VAL A 55 9.54 -4.00 4.31
C VAL A 55 10.42 -2.86 4.79
N SER A 56 11.56 -3.18 5.38
CA SER A 56 12.55 -2.19 5.79
C SER A 56 13.79 -2.22 4.91
N LYS A 57 14.29 -1.02 4.60
CA LYS A 57 15.46 -0.72 3.77
C LYS A 57 16.26 0.39 4.46
N GLY A 58 17.26 0.02 5.27
CA GLY A 58 18.01 0.99 6.08
C GLY A 58 17.06 1.82 6.95
N ASN A 59 17.04 3.15 6.74
CA ASN A 59 16.16 4.09 7.47
C ASN A 59 14.76 4.25 6.86
N GLN A 60 14.48 3.60 5.72
CA GLN A 60 13.17 3.63 5.09
C GLN A 60 12.36 2.40 5.52
N CYS A 61 11.09 2.63 5.86
CA CYS A 61 10.16 1.58 6.19
C CYS A 61 8.95 1.73 5.30
N TYR A 62 8.55 0.62 4.67
CA TYR A 62 7.40 0.56 3.81
C TYR A 62 6.39 -0.42 4.39
N LYS A 63 5.10 -0.12 4.24
CA LYS A 63 4.03 -1.01 4.69
C LYS A 63 2.89 -1.04 3.68
N GLY A 64 2.20 -2.15 3.64
CA GLY A 64 1.03 -2.34 2.78
C GLY A 64 0.14 -3.43 3.33
N LYS A 65 -1.17 -3.29 3.10
CA LYS A 65 -2.15 -4.29 3.50
C LYS A 65 -2.28 -5.32 2.38
N LEU A 66 -2.27 -6.60 2.73
CA LEU A 66 -2.64 -7.66 1.79
C LEU A 66 -4.14 -7.60 1.59
N ASN A 67 -4.56 -7.19 0.39
CA ASN A 67 -5.95 -7.17 0.02
C ASN A 67 -6.32 -8.55 -0.54
N SER A 68 -7.07 -9.34 0.25
CA SER A 68 -7.62 -10.63 -0.21
C SER A 68 -8.85 -10.45 -1.11
N ASN A 69 -9.53 -9.30 -1.04
CA ASN A 69 -10.79 -9.02 -1.73
C ASN A 69 -10.57 -8.49 -3.16
N ALA A 70 -9.61 -9.02 -3.90
CA ALA A 70 -9.45 -8.66 -5.30
C ALA A 70 -10.52 -9.38 -6.14
N LEU A 71 -11.19 -8.65 -7.05
CA LEU A 71 -12.12 -9.24 -8.04
C LEU A 71 -11.43 -10.25 -8.97
N CYS A 72 -10.10 -10.22 -9.03
CA CYS A 72 -9.29 -11.08 -9.86
C CYS A 72 -8.16 -11.71 -9.03
N HIS A 73 -7.89 -13.00 -9.28
CA HIS A 73 -6.74 -13.69 -8.71
C HIS A 73 -5.49 -13.39 -9.53
N THR A 74 -4.38 -13.12 -8.84
CA THR A 74 -3.06 -13.00 -9.47
C THR A 74 -2.36 -14.36 -9.43
N LEU A 75 -1.90 -14.83 -10.58
CA LEU A 75 -1.24 -16.14 -10.70
C LEU A 75 0.21 -15.98 -11.15
N LEU A 76 1.10 -16.77 -10.54
CA LEU A 76 2.50 -16.88 -10.94
C LEU A 76 2.75 -18.21 -11.65
N LEU A 77 3.18 -18.14 -12.90
CA LEU A 77 3.60 -19.29 -13.69
C LEU A 77 5.13 -19.41 -13.65
N ILE A 78 5.64 -20.50 -13.09
CA ILE A 78 7.06 -20.82 -13.12
C ILE A 78 7.27 -21.98 -14.09
N ARG A 79 7.92 -21.71 -15.22
CA ARG A 79 8.28 -22.71 -16.23
C ARG A 79 9.76 -23.07 -16.13
N ASN A 80 10.04 -24.36 -16.01
CA ASN A 80 11.40 -24.86 -16.18
C ASN A 80 11.67 -25.05 -17.68
N LYS A 81 12.57 -24.23 -18.24
CA LYS A 81 12.93 -24.27 -19.67
C LYS A 81 13.52 -25.62 -20.10
N LYS A 82 14.27 -26.30 -19.22
CA LYS A 82 14.94 -27.58 -19.54
C LYS A 82 13.96 -28.75 -19.64
N THR A 83 13.00 -28.83 -18.71
CA THR A 83 12.03 -29.94 -18.65
C THR A 83 10.68 -29.62 -19.29
N ASN A 84 10.47 -28.37 -19.69
CA ASN A 84 9.21 -27.83 -20.21
C ASN A 84 7.99 -28.01 -19.27
N LYS A 85 8.25 -28.27 -18.00
CA LYS A 85 7.24 -28.40 -16.95
C LYS A 85 6.96 -27.02 -16.36
N ALA A 86 5.68 -26.74 -16.10
CA ALA A 86 5.27 -25.49 -15.47
C ALA A 86 4.46 -25.73 -14.19
N ARG A 87 4.59 -24.82 -13.23
CA ARG A 87 3.81 -24.78 -11.99
C ARG A 87 3.12 -23.43 -11.87
N VAL A 88 1.88 -23.44 -11.40
CA VAL A 88 1.09 -22.23 -11.19
C VAL A 88 0.83 -22.06 -9.69
N PHE A 89 1.07 -20.86 -9.18
CA PHE A 89 0.83 -20.48 -7.79
C PHE A 89 -0.14 -19.32 -7.73
N SER A 90 -1.11 -19.36 -6.82
CA SER A 90 -1.83 -18.15 -6.44
C SER A 90 -0.88 -17.22 -5.68
N ALA A 91 -0.86 -15.94 -6.08
CA ALA A 91 -0.03 -14.92 -5.45
C ALA A 91 -0.90 -13.78 -4.93
N PHE A 92 -0.53 -13.26 -3.76
CA PHE A 92 -1.11 -12.01 -3.26
C PHE A 92 -0.47 -10.82 -3.98
N SER A 93 -1.18 -9.71 -4.09
CA SER A 93 -0.63 -8.43 -4.56
C SER A 93 -0.71 -7.40 -3.43
N CYS A 94 0.38 -6.69 -3.19
CA CYS A 94 0.48 -5.69 -2.14
C CYS A 94 1.19 -4.44 -2.66
N MET A 95 0.55 -3.28 -2.48
CA MET A 95 1.16 -1.99 -2.71
C MET A 95 1.75 -1.47 -1.41
N LEU A 96 3.05 -1.17 -1.42
CA LEU A 96 3.81 -0.68 -0.29
C LEU A 96 3.97 0.83 -0.34
N GLN A 97 3.60 1.47 0.75
CA GLN A 97 3.70 2.90 0.97
C GLN A 97 4.76 3.21 2.02
N ASN A 98 5.45 4.35 1.89
CA ASN A 98 6.46 4.75 2.87
C ASN A 98 5.78 5.17 4.19
N ALA A 99 6.08 4.45 5.27
CA ALA A 99 5.48 4.64 6.58
C ALA A 99 5.77 6.03 7.19
N LEU A 100 6.88 6.68 6.81
CA LEU A 100 7.20 8.04 7.26
C LEU A 100 6.24 9.09 6.70
N LYS A 101 5.74 8.89 5.47
CA LYS A 101 4.83 9.83 4.81
C LYS A 101 3.45 9.83 5.49
N GLU A 102 2.94 8.66 5.88
CA GLU A 102 1.69 8.57 6.63
C GLU A 102 1.75 9.31 7.97
N ARG A 103 2.88 9.23 8.69
CA ARG A 103 3.04 9.93 9.96
C ARG A 103 2.98 11.45 9.79
N ASN A 104 3.54 11.98 8.70
CA ASN A 104 3.52 13.40 8.41
C ASN A 104 2.12 13.87 7.94
N GLN A 105 1.39 13.04 7.19
CA GLN A 105 0.00 13.33 6.84
C GLN A 105 -0.93 13.31 8.05
N GLN A 106 -0.78 12.34 8.96
CA GLN A 106 -1.59 12.25 10.18
C GLN A 106 -1.29 13.38 11.18
N LYS A 107 -0.05 13.85 11.26
CA LYS A 107 0.32 15.00 12.11
C LYS A 107 -0.28 16.32 11.64
N SER A 108 -0.61 16.48 10.35
CA SER A 108 -1.23 17.71 9.84
C SER A 108 -2.71 17.88 10.20
N VAL A 109 -3.35 16.84 10.77
CA VAL A 109 -4.80 16.83 11.05
C VAL A 109 -5.10 16.98 12.55
N HIS A 110 -4.09 16.93 13.43
CA HIS A 110 -4.31 16.88 14.87
C HIS A 110 -3.56 17.95 15.68
N SER A 111 -3.40 19.14 15.12
CA SER A 111 -3.22 20.36 15.92
C SER A 111 -4.61 20.84 16.35
N ASP A 112 -4.94 20.73 17.63
CA ASP A 112 -6.16 21.31 18.22
C ASP A 112 -6.25 22.86 18.04
N THR A 113 -5.21 23.48 17.50
CA THR A 113 -5.17 24.90 17.10
C THR A 113 -5.74 25.16 15.69
N ASP A 114 -5.89 24.15 14.84
CA ASP A 114 -6.20 24.32 13.40
C ASP A 114 -7.69 24.18 13.06
N THR A 115 -8.53 23.71 13.97
CA THR A 115 -9.99 23.60 13.73
C THR A 115 -10.62 24.96 13.48
N GLY A 116 -10.19 26.00 14.20
CA GLY A 116 -10.66 27.37 13.99
C GLY A 116 -10.25 27.91 12.61
N ASP A 117 -9.02 27.65 12.19
CA ASP A 117 -8.48 28.13 10.90
C ASP A 117 -9.07 27.35 9.72
N TYR A 118 -9.34 26.05 9.90
CA TYR A 118 -10.07 25.24 8.94
C TYR A 118 -11.50 25.74 8.74
N ILE A 119 -12.24 26.00 9.82
CA ILE A 119 -13.61 26.52 9.76
C ILE A 119 -13.63 27.91 9.12
N ASN A 120 -12.66 28.77 9.44
CA ASN A 120 -12.55 30.09 8.82
C ASN A 120 -12.25 30.00 7.32
N ASN A 121 -11.37 29.10 6.89
CA ASN A 121 -11.10 28.87 5.46
C ASN A 121 -12.32 28.30 4.72
N LEU A 122 -13.05 27.36 5.33
CA LEU A 122 -14.27 26.81 4.76
C LEU A 122 -15.35 27.89 4.57
N ASN A 123 -15.53 28.74 5.58
CA ASN A 123 -16.48 29.85 5.55
C ASN A 123 -16.08 30.95 4.55
N LEU A 124 -14.79 31.14 4.27
CA LEU A 124 -14.31 32.05 3.25
C LEU A 124 -14.75 31.59 1.85
N VAL A 125 -14.58 30.30 1.56
CA VAL A 125 -14.82 29.74 0.21
C VAL A 125 -16.28 29.38 -0.03
N PHE A 126 -16.96 28.81 0.97
CA PHE A 126 -18.31 28.24 0.82
C PHE A 126 -19.36 28.87 1.75
N GLY A 127 -18.95 29.80 2.62
CA GLY A 127 -19.86 30.44 3.56
C GLY A 127 -20.76 31.50 2.91
N SER A 128 -21.85 31.84 3.62
CA SER A 128 -22.66 33.00 3.27
C SER A 128 -21.84 34.29 3.36
N ARG A 129 -22.27 35.36 2.66
CA ARG A 129 -21.59 36.68 2.70
C ARG A 129 -21.37 37.21 4.14
N LYS A 130 -22.26 36.85 5.07
CA LYS A 130 -22.11 37.18 6.49
C LYS A 130 -21.00 36.34 7.12
N ALA A 131 -20.99 35.03 6.91
CA ALA A 131 -19.95 34.13 7.42
C ALA A 131 -18.55 34.48 6.90
N GLN A 132 -18.43 34.83 5.61
CA GLN A 132 -17.18 35.29 5.01
C GLN A 132 -16.60 36.51 5.74
N ARG A 133 -17.41 37.54 6.01
CA ARG A 133 -16.97 38.74 6.74
C ARG A 133 -16.50 38.45 8.16
N TYR A 134 -17.19 37.56 8.88
CA TYR A 134 -16.77 37.19 10.24
C TYR A 134 -15.46 36.40 10.24
N SER A 135 -15.26 35.52 9.26
CA SER A 135 -14.01 34.77 9.11
C SER A 135 -12.84 35.66 8.65
N GLU A 136 -13.07 36.67 7.81
CA GLU A 136 -12.04 37.67 7.49
C GLU A 136 -11.63 38.51 8.71
N LEU A 137 -12.60 38.94 9.51
CA LEU A 137 -12.34 39.69 10.75
C LEU A 137 -11.59 38.86 11.78
N SER A 138 -11.98 37.60 11.98
CA SER A 138 -11.34 36.71 12.95
C SER A 138 -9.88 36.41 12.57
N MET A 139 -9.56 36.29 11.27
CA MET A 139 -8.18 36.15 10.79
C MET A 139 -7.33 37.41 10.99
N ARG A 140 -7.91 38.62 10.94
CA ARG A 140 -7.19 39.88 11.15
C ARG A 140 -6.90 40.21 12.62
N MET A 141 -7.64 39.61 13.54
CA MET A 141 -7.51 39.82 14.99
C MET A 141 -6.65 38.76 15.69
N LYS A 142 -6.20 37.74 14.95
CA LYS A 142 -5.12 36.84 15.37
C LYS A 142 -3.77 37.50 15.09
#